data_AF-A0A0H3CTD6-F1
#
_entry.id   AF-A0A0H3CTD6-F1
#
_cell.length_a   1.000
_cell.length_b   1.000
_cell.length_c   1.000
_cell.angle_alpha   90.00
_cell.angle_beta   90.00
_cell.angle_gamma   90.00
#
_symmetry.space_group_name_H-M   'P 1'
#
loop_
_entity.id
_entity.type
_entity.pdbx_description
1 polymer ?
#
loop_
_entity_poly.entity_id
_entity_poly.type
_entity_poly.pdbx_seq_one_letter_code
_entity_poly.pdbx_strand_id
1 'polypeptide(L)' 'MKKDPDTEKGRNVTAVRHDEKSALRLKAILAENPLYYPSIVLRAGLLALEDMSKEQRLTFIMKAADKAKNH' A
#
# COMPACT_ATOMS: atom_id res chain seq x y z
N MET A 1 21.79 -18.75 -27.57
CA MET A 1 21.38 -18.00 -26.36
C MET A 1 20.10 -18.65 -25.85
N LYS A 2 20.07 -19.11 -24.59
CA LYS A 2 18.84 -19.66 -24.01
C LYS A 2 17.88 -18.50 -23.76
N LYS A 3 16.67 -18.59 -24.31
CA LYS A 3 15.57 -17.68 -24.04
C LYS A 3 15.31 -17.75 -22.54
N ASP A 4 15.46 -16.62 -21.84
CA ASP A 4 14.90 -16.51 -20.49
C ASP A 4 13.42 -16.87 -20.59
N PRO A 5 12.90 -17.71 -19.68
CA PRO A 5 11.49 -18.03 -19.70
C PRO A 5 10.74 -16.71 -19.49
N ASP A 6 9.94 -16.35 -20.49
CA ASP A 6 8.95 -15.27 -20.43
C ASP A 6 8.24 -15.38 -19.09
N THR A 7 8.62 -14.49 -18.18
CA THR A 7 7.90 -14.34 -16.93
C THR A 7 6.66 -13.55 -17.30
N GLU A 8 5.67 -14.21 -17.90
CA GLU A 8 4.29 -13.74 -17.96
C GLU A 8 3.72 -13.77 -16.53
N LYS A 9 4.31 -12.99 -15.63
CA LYS A 9 3.66 -12.61 -14.38
C LYS A 9 2.68 -11.51 -14.76
N GLY A 10 1.43 -11.92 -14.97
CA GLY A 10 0.30 -11.00 -15.14
C GLY A 10 0.45 -9.83 -14.18
N ARG A 11 0.57 -8.63 -14.74
CA ARG A 11 0.78 -7.40 -13.97
C ARG A 11 -0.56 -7.07 -13.31
N ASN A 12 -0.79 -7.58 -12.10
CA ASN A 12 -1.91 -7.17 -11.27
C ASN A 12 -1.67 -5.70 -10.86
N VAL A 13 -2.11 -4.79 -11.72
CA VAL A 13 -2.04 -3.35 -11.50
C VAL A 13 -3.38 -2.88 -11.00
N THR A 14 -3.39 -2.26 -9.82
CA THR A 14 -4.58 -1.64 -9.24
C THR A 14 -4.26 -0.18 -8.96
N ALA A 15 -5.15 0.72 -9.38
CA ALA A 15 -5.06 2.13 -9.06
C ALA A 15 -5.82 2.43 -7.77
N VAL A 16 -5.23 3.21 -6.88
CA VAL A 16 -5.82 3.58 -5.58
C VAL A 16 -5.93 5.09 -5.51
N ARG A 17 -7.06 5.61 -5.01
CA ARG A 17 -7.23 7.05 -4.74
C ARG A 17 -6.83 7.34 -3.31
N HIS A 18 -5.95 8.32 -3.12
CA HIS A 18 -5.55 8.81 -1.82
C HIS A 18 -6.26 10.13 -1.52
N ASP A 19 -6.69 10.32 -0.27
CA ASP A 19 -6.92 11.66 0.25
C ASP A 19 -5.58 12.37 0.51
N GLU A 20 -5.63 13.68 0.78
CA GLU A 20 -4.42 14.48 0.99
C GLU A 20 -3.55 13.95 2.12
N LYS A 21 -4.15 13.53 3.25
CA LYS A 21 -3.42 12.98 4.40
C LYS A 21 -2.72 11.67 4.05
N SER A 22 -3.40 10.81 3.31
CA SER A 22 -2.87 9.52 2.84
C SER A 22 -1.73 9.74 1.84
N ALA A 23 -1.87 10.69 0.93
CA ALA A 23 -0.82 11.06 -0.02
C ALA A 23 0.43 11.62 0.70
N LEU A 24 0.25 12.49 1.71
CA LEU A 24 1.34 13.03 2.51
C LEU A 24 2.06 11.96 3.32
N ARG A 25 1.31 11.02 3.94
CA ARG A 25 1.91 9.87 4.66
C ARG A 25 2.73 8.99 3.74
N LEU A 26 2.20 8.66 2.56
CA LEU A 26 2.95 7.87 1.57
C LEU A 26 4.23 8.59 1.15
N LYS A 27 4.14 9.89 0.85
CA LYS A 27 5.31 10.71 0.47
C LYS A 27 6.37 10.73 1.58
N ALA A 28 5.97 10.85 2.85
CA ALA A 28 6.88 10.81 3.98
C ALA A 28 7.62 9.48 4.08
N ILE A 29 6.90 8.35 4.00
CA ILE A 29 7.51 7.00 4.02
C ILE A 29 8.50 6.82 2.87
N LEU A 30 8.14 7.24 1.66
CA LEU A 30 9.03 7.14 0.50
C LEU A 30 10.30 7.99 0.64
N ALA A 31 10.26 9.08 1.42
CA ALA A 31 11.43 9.92 1.67
C ALA A 31 12.40 9.29 2.70
N GLU A 32 11.96 8.32 3.49
CA GLU A 32 12.81 7.65 4.50
C GLU A 32 13.87 6.74 3.86
N ASN A 33 13.58 6.16 2.70
CA ASN A 33 14.51 5.28 2.00
C ASN A 33 14.34 5.36 0.47
N PRO A 34 15.40 5.68 -0.29
CA PRO A 34 15.32 5.84 -1.75
C PRO A 34 14.98 4.55 -2.50
N LEU A 35 15.06 3.38 -1.85
CA LEU A 35 14.67 2.10 -2.44
C LEU A 35 13.19 1.76 -2.22
N TYR A 36 12.44 2.58 -1.49
CA TYR A 36 11.02 2.38 -1.32
C TYR A 36 10.25 2.82 -2.56
N TYR A 37 9.32 1.96 -2.98
CA TYR A 37 8.36 2.24 -4.02
C TYR A 37 6.94 2.15 -3.44
N PRO A 38 5.95 2.87 -4.00
CA PRO A 38 4.57 2.79 -3.53
C PRO A 38 4.05 1.35 -3.41
N SER A 39 4.44 0.48 -4.36
CA SER A 39 4.05 -0.93 -4.34
C SER A 39 4.67 -1.72 -3.19
N ILE A 40 5.87 -1.36 -2.72
CA ILE A 40 6.51 -1.99 -1.56
C ILE A 40 5.80 -1.54 -0.28
N VAL A 41 5.54 -0.24 -0.15
CA VAL A 41 4.83 0.33 1.01
C VAL A 41 3.43 -0.28 1.14
N LEU A 42 2.69 -0.40 0.03
CA LEU A 42 1.39 -1.04 0.03
C LEU A 42 1.47 -2.52 0.44
N ARG A 43 2.43 -3.27 -0.09
CA ARG A 43 2.65 -4.68 0.27
C ARG A 43 3.00 -4.83 1.76
N ALA A 44 3.86 -3.97 2.29
CA ALA A 44 4.20 -3.95 3.72
C ALA A 44 2.96 -3.66 4.58
N GLY A 45 2.11 -2.71 4.16
CA GLY A 45 0.84 -2.43 4.83
C GLY A 45 -0.10 -3.63 4.85
N LEU A 46 -0.21 -4.38 3.74
CA LEU A 46 -1.03 -5.60 3.68
C LEU A 46 -0.49 -6.70 4.60
N LEU A 47 0.82 -6.94 4.60
CA LEU A 47 1.46 -7.91 5.52
C LEU A 47 1.19 -7.55 6.98
N ALA A 48 1.37 -6.27 7.34
CA ALA A 48 1.08 -5.81 8.70
C ALA A 48 -0.40 -6.01 9.08
N LEU A 49 -1.35 -5.80 8.15
CA LEU A 49 -2.77 -6.06 8.40
C LEU A 49 -3.09 -7.56 8.50
N GLU A 50 -2.36 -8.41 7.79
CA GLU A 50 -2.51 -9.87 7.85
C GLU A 50 -2.09 -10.43 9.21
N ASP A 51 -0.97 -9.94 9.75
CA ASP A 51 -0.42 -10.34 11.05
C ASP A 51 -1.28 -9.87 12.25
N MET A 52 -2.17 -8.89 12.05
CA MET A 52 -3.07 -8.38 13.08
C MET A 52 -4.25 -9.32 13.38
N SER A 53 -4.78 -9.24 14.61
CA SER A 53 -6.07 -9.86 14.92
C SER A 53 -7.19 -9.25 14.07
N LYS A 54 -8.29 -9.99 13.89
CA LYS A 54 -9.46 -9.49 13.13
C LYS A 54 -9.99 -8.17 13.67
N GLU A 55 -10.03 -8.03 15.00
CA GLU A 55 -10.52 -6.81 15.68
C GLU A 55 -9.57 -5.63 15.46
N GLN A 56 -8.27 -5.83 15.62
CA GLN A 56 -7.26 -4.79 15.37
C GLN A 56 -7.31 -4.33 13.91
N ARG A 57 -7.30 -5.29 12.97
CA ARG A 57 -7.42 -4.99 11.55
C ARG A 57 -8.69 -4.20 11.24
N LEU A 58 -9.83 -4.57 11.84
CA LEU A 58 -11.08 -3.83 11.67
C LEU A 58 -10.95 -2.38 12.17
N THR A 59 -10.37 -2.16 13.36
CA THR A 59 -10.16 -0.82 13.90
C THR A 59 -9.30 0.04 12.97
N PHE A 60 -8.19 -0.50 12.44
CA PHE A 60 -7.32 0.23 11.51
C PHE A 60 -8.03 0.53 10.18
N ILE A 61 -8.78 -0.41 9.63
CA ILE A 61 -9.54 -0.21 8.40
C ILE A 61 -10.62 0.85 8.59
N MET A 62 -11.37 0.84 9.70
CA MET A 62 -12.37 1.86 10.00
C MET A 62 -11.75 3.25 10.15
N LYS A 63 -10.60 3.35 10.83
CA LYS A 63 -9.84 4.60 10.94
C LYS A 63 -9.34 5.11 9.59
N ALA A 64 -9.01 4.22 8.65
CA ALA A 64 -8.61 4.59 7.29
C ALA A 64 -9.80 4.92 6.37
N ALA A 65 -10.97 4.31 6.62
CA ALA A 65 -12.19 4.54 5.86
C ALA A 65 -12.91 5.83 6.26
N ASP A 66 -12.66 6.32 7.48
CA ASP A 66 -13.17 7.60 7.96
C ASP A 66 -12.50 8.72 7.17
N LYS A 67 -13.07 9.01 6.00
CA LYS A 67 -12.77 10.20 5.22
C LYS A 67 -12.96 11.37 6.17
N ALA A 68 -11.89 12.07 6.50
CA ALA A 68 -12.02 13.36 7.15
C ALA A 68 -12.96 14.20 6.26
N LYS A 69 -14.21 14.36 6.69
CA LYS A 69 -15.21 15.24 6.08
C LYS A 69 -14.65 16.64 6.18
N ASN A 70 -13.83 17.04 5.22
CA ASN A 70 -13.34 18.39 5.01
C ASN A 70 -12.84 18.46 3.56
N HIS A 71 -13.79 18.41 2.62
CA HIS A 71 -13.92 19.34 1.49
C HIS A 71 -15.13 18.94 0.63
#